data_AF-A0A954G693-F1
#
_entry.id   AF-A0A954G693-F1
#
_cell.length_a   1.000
_cell.length_b   1.000
_cell.length_c   1.000
_cell.angle_alpha   90.00
_cell.angle_beta   90.00
_cell.angle_gamma   90.00
#
_symmetry.space_group_name_H-M   'P 1'
#
loop_
_entity.id
_entity.type
_entity.pdbx_description
1 polymer ?
#
loop_
_entity_poly.entity_id
_entity_poly.type
_entity_poly.pdbx_seq_one_letter_code
_entity_poly.pdbx_strand_id
1 'polypeptide(L)'
;AENKYTLLGGVRSTDGAKLKEIVELLPKVMKDQTVEIDVVNEESLKIHKINIKNMYKAGFDELFGAGEALYVGSSPEALWVAAGPDSIKRITEASKLVKEPAPEKVSPEVIELNVKTLPWLKMVNKLRGEKGNQEIRELLIKSLTSTDDTFSFVMKREGDTIDGKAKLDKGILKFIGNMIAKFSKETL
;
A
#
# COMPACT_ATOMS: atom_id res chain seq x y z
N ALA A 1 14.96 10.53 15.62
CA ALA A 1 14.95 9.29 14.83
C ALA A 1 13.86 9.46 13.78
N GLU A 2 14.22 9.50 12.50
CA GLU A 2 13.28 9.72 11.40
C GLU A 2 12.27 8.56 11.32
N ASN A 3 10.97 8.88 11.35
CA ASN A 3 9.88 7.90 11.28
C ASN A 3 9.87 7.24 9.90
N LYS A 4 10.51 6.08 9.77
CA LYS A 4 10.40 5.20 8.59
C LYS A 4 9.10 4.42 8.66
N TYR A 5 8.33 4.41 7.57
CA TYR A 5 7.11 3.63 7.48
C TYR A 5 7.42 2.14 7.33
N THR A 6 6.48 1.29 7.76
CA THR A 6 6.54 -0.15 7.53
C THR A 6 5.28 -0.58 6.83
N LEU A 7 5.41 -1.50 5.88
CA LEU A 7 4.32 -2.14 5.18
C LEU A 7 4.34 -3.62 5.55
N LEU A 8 3.18 -4.16 5.92
CA LEU A 8 2.92 -5.59 5.98
C LEU A 8 1.49 -5.82 5.47
N GLY A 9 1.35 -6.64 4.44
CA GLY A 9 0.07 -7.07 3.89
C GLY A 9 0.06 -8.58 3.71
N GLY A 10 -1.11 -9.19 3.87
CA GLY A 10 -1.31 -10.61 3.70
C GLY A 10 -2.62 -10.90 2.96
N VAL A 11 -2.59 -11.87 2.05
CA VAL A 11 -3.79 -12.37 1.36
C VAL A 11 -3.86 -13.87 1.62
N ARG A 12 -4.92 -14.30 2.31
CA ARG A 12 -5.20 -15.73 2.49
C ARG A 12 -5.85 -16.30 1.24
N SER A 13 -5.44 -17.49 0.82
CA SER A 13 -6.07 -18.27 -0.25
C SER A 13 -6.45 -19.64 0.27
N THR A 14 -7.63 -20.13 -0.13
CA THR A 14 -8.01 -21.53 0.07
C THR A 14 -7.33 -22.46 -0.93
N ASP A 15 -6.71 -21.91 -1.97
CA ASP A 15 -5.99 -22.62 -3.03
C ASP A 15 -4.51 -22.19 -3.02
N GLY A 16 -3.74 -22.83 -2.15
CA GLY A 16 -2.31 -22.56 -1.95
C GLY A 16 -1.43 -22.90 -3.14
N ALA A 17 -1.82 -23.90 -3.93
CA ALA A 17 -1.07 -24.36 -5.09
C ALA A 17 -0.95 -23.25 -6.15
N LYS A 18 -2.03 -22.50 -6.37
CA LYS A 18 -2.00 -21.35 -7.29
C LYS A 18 -1.15 -20.19 -6.81
N LEU A 19 -1.00 -19.99 -5.50
CA LEU A 19 -0.13 -18.92 -4.98
C LEU A 19 1.33 -19.18 -5.36
N LYS A 20 1.77 -20.43 -5.29
CA LYS A 20 3.11 -20.84 -5.73
C LYS A 20 3.33 -20.51 -7.21
N GLU A 21 2.40 -20.86 -8.07
CA GLU A 21 2.48 -20.56 -9.51
C GLU A 21 2.57 -19.05 -9.77
N ILE A 22 1.77 -18.24 -9.05
CA ILE A 22 1.78 -16.78 -9.17
C ILE A 22 3.15 -16.21 -8.79
N VAL A 23 3.76 -16.70 -7.72
CA VAL A 23 5.07 -16.25 -7.26
C VAL A 23 6.18 -16.61 -8.25
N GLU A 24 6.12 -17.80 -8.85
CA GLU A 24 7.06 -18.24 -9.91
C GLU A 24 6.94 -17.40 -11.20
N LEU A 25 5.79 -16.73 -11.41
CA LEU A 25 5.60 -15.80 -12.52
C LEU A 25 6.16 -14.40 -12.23
N LEU A 26 6.46 -14.03 -10.99
CA LEU A 26 6.92 -12.67 -10.64
C LEU A 26 8.12 -12.20 -11.48
N PRO A 27 9.19 -12.98 -11.68
CA PRO A 27 10.31 -12.54 -12.54
C PRO A 27 9.90 -12.31 -14.00
N LYS A 28 8.91 -13.06 -14.49
CA LYS A 28 8.43 -12.96 -15.89
C LYS A 28 7.51 -11.76 -16.10
N VAL A 29 6.73 -11.40 -15.08
CA VAL A 29 5.78 -10.28 -15.10
C VAL A 29 6.48 -8.95 -14.78
N MET A 30 7.42 -8.96 -13.84
CA MET A 30 8.18 -7.79 -13.43
C MET A 30 9.38 -7.55 -14.36
N LYS A 31 9.11 -7.47 -15.67
CA LYS A 31 10.15 -7.16 -16.67
C LYS A 31 10.85 -5.85 -16.27
N ASP A 32 12.17 -5.89 -16.30
CA ASP A 32 13.11 -4.84 -15.86
C ASP A 32 13.21 -4.59 -14.33
N GLN A 33 12.78 -5.53 -13.48
CA GLN A 33 13.18 -5.57 -12.07
C GLN A 33 13.96 -6.84 -11.76
N THR A 34 15.00 -6.69 -10.95
CA THR A 34 15.72 -7.82 -10.39
C THR A 34 14.89 -8.41 -9.25
N VAL A 35 14.51 -9.68 -9.42
CA VAL A 35 13.87 -10.48 -8.38
C VAL A 35 14.90 -11.50 -7.89
N GLU A 36 15.29 -11.39 -6.63
CA GLU A 36 16.09 -12.39 -5.93
C GLU A 36 15.13 -13.41 -5.32
N ILE A 37 15.17 -14.64 -5.80
CA ILE A 37 14.25 -15.72 -5.41
C ILE A 37 14.77 -16.44 -4.17
N ASP A 38 13.86 -16.85 -3.28
CA ASP A 38 14.15 -17.72 -2.14
C ASP A 38 15.24 -17.15 -1.19
N VAL A 39 15.23 -15.84 -0.94
CA VAL A 39 16.09 -15.19 0.08
C VAL A 39 15.76 -15.69 1.50
N VAL A 40 14.56 -16.24 1.69
CA VAL A 40 14.25 -17.22 2.74
C VAL A 40 13.64 -18.44 2.05
N ASN A 41 14.11 -19.63 2.42
CA ASN A 41 13.68 -20.89 1.83
C ASN A 41 13.46 -21.93 2.95
N GLU A 42 12.33 -21.80 3.63
CA GLU A 42 11.88 -22.77 4.62
C GLU A 42 10.75 -23.62 4.02
N GLU A 43 10.53 -24.82 4.55
CA GLU A 43 9.52 -25.76 4.04
C GLU A 43 8.11 -25.13 3.97
N SER A 44 7.78 -24.27 4.94
CA SER A 44 6.46 -23.63 5.05
C SER A 44 6.43 -22.16 4.64
N LEU A 45 7.57 -21.57 4.28
CA LEU A 45 7.69 -20.16 3.96
C LEU A 45 8.84 -19.91 2.98
N LYS A 46 8.51 -19.36 1.83
CA LYS A 46 9.47 -18.80 0.89
C LYS A 46 9.33 -17.29 0.84
N ILE A 47 10.44 -16.57 0.78
CA ILE A 47 10.45 -15.11 0.62
C ILE A 47 11.36 -14.75 -0.54
N HIS A 48 10.87 -13.86 -1.39
CA HIS A 48 11.55 -13.29 -2.53
C HIS A 48 11.78 -11.81 -2.27
N LYS A 49 12.88 -11.28 -2.79
CA LYS A 49 13.22 -9.86 -2.69
C LYS A 49 13.13 -9.24 -4.06
N ILE A 50 12.38 -8.15 -4.16
CA ILE A 50 12.18 -7.39 -5.38
C ILE A 50 12.91 -6.06 -5.23
N ASN A 51 13.90 -5.83 -6.08
CA ASN A 51 14.64 -4.57 -6.10
C ASN A 51 13.79 -3.48 -6.75
N ILE A 52 13.82 -2.28 -6.14
CA ILE A 52 13.05 -1.14 -6.62
C ILE A 52 13.78 -0.49 -7.81
N LYS A 53 13.08 -0.32 -8.94
CA LYS A 53 13.65 0.36 -10.13
C LYS A 53 14.16 1.74 -9.74
N ASN A 54 15.28 2.17 -10.35
CA ASN A 54 15.89 3.48 -10.11
C ASN A 54 14.88 4.65 -10.18
N MET A 55 13.93 4.60 -11.13
CA MET A 55 12.90 5.63 -11.28
C MET A 55 11.97 5.79 -10.06
N TYR A 56 11.80 4.75 -9.24
CA TYR A 56 10.97 4.76 -8.03
C TYR A 56 11.80 4.81 -6.75
N LYS A 57 13.11 4.59 -6.84
CA LYS A 57 14.01 4.43 -5.69
C LYS A 57 13.97 5.60 -4.72
N ALA A 58 13.99 6.83 -5.21
CA ALA A 58 13.98 8.01 -4.34
C ALA A 58 12.70 8.10 -3.47
N GLY A 59 11.52 7.86 -4.06
CA GLY A 59 10.26 7.87 -3.31
C GLY A 59 10.11 6.67 -2.38
N PHE A 60 10.62 5.51 -2.79
CA PHE A 60 10.63 4.33 -1.95
C PHE A 60 11.56 4.49 -0.74
N ASP A 61 12.77 5.03 -0.96
CA ASP A 61 13.76 5.29 0.09
C ASP A 61 13.23 6.35 1.08
N GLU A 62 12.47 7.35 0.62
CA GLU A 62 11.80 8.35 1.48
C GLU A 62 10.76 7.71 2.41
N LEU A 63 10.02 6.71 1.94
CA LEU A 63 8.95 6.06 2.71
C LEU A 63 9.49 4.99 3.67
N PHE A 64 10.29 4.07 3.13
CA PHE A 64 10.67 2.85 3.84
C PHE A 64 12.09 2.92 4.40
N GLY A 65 12.92 3.83 3.88
CA GLY A 65 14.31 3.98 4.26
C GLY A 65 15.26 3.59 3.13
N ALA A 66 16.40 4.26 3.07
CA ALA A 66 17.42 4.00 2.07
C ALA A 66 17.93 2.55 2.14
N GLY A 67 17.91 1.87 1.00
CA GLY A 67 18.43 0.50 0.86
C GLY A 67 17.42 -0.60 1.20
N GLU A 68 16.21 -0.23 1.58
CA GLU A 68 15.12 -1.19 1.74
C GLU A 68 14.65 -1.76 0.40
N ALA A 69 14.02 -2.93 0.47
CA ALA A 69 13.46 -3.63 -0.68
C ALA A 69 12.02 -4.04 -0.42
N LEU A 70 11.31 -4.44 -1.47
CA LEU A 70 10.00 -5.07 -1.35
C LEU A 70 10.19 -6.58 -1.21
N TYR A 71 9.60 -7.16 -0.18
CA TYR A 71 9.63 -8.59 0.06
C TYR A 71 8.27 -9.19 -0.23
N VAL A 72 8.25 -10.30 -0.96
CA VAL A 72 7.04 -11.08 -1.24
C VAL A 72 7.23 -12.47 -0.66
N GLY A 73 6.38 -12.84 0.28
CA GLY A 73 6.40 -14.15 0.92
C GLY A 73 5.25 -15.04 0.43
N SER A 74 5.45 -16.36 0.44
CA SER A 74 4.40 -17.34 0.20
C SER A 74 4.46 -18.47 1.22
N SER A 75 3.32 -18.79 1.81
CA SER A 75 3.06 -20.01 2.57
C SER A 75 1.94 -20.82 1.89
N PRO A 76 1.66 -22.06 2.32
CA PRO A 76 0.60 -22.87 1.73
C PRO A 76 -0.79 -22.22 1.76
N GLU A 77 -1.05 -21.26 2.65
CA GLU A 77 -2.38 -20.65 2.81
C GLU A 77 -2.40 -19.15 2.54
N ALA A 78 -1.25 -18.51 2.32
CA ALA A 78 -1.20 -17.06 2.20
C ALA A 78 -0.03 -16.53 1.37
N LEU A 79 -0.26 -15.39 0.73
CA LEU A 79 0.76 -14.50 0.21
C LEU A 79 0.99 -13.34 1.16
N TRP A 80 2.23 -12.86 1.22
CA TRP A 80 2.65 -11.77 2.07
C TRP A 80 3.42 -10.74 1.26
N VAL A 81 3.29 -9.48 1.63
CA VAL A 81 4.10 -8.39 1.10
C VAL A 81 4.58 -7.52 2.25
N ALA A 82 5.86 -7.16 2.27
CA ALA A 82 6.41 -6.27 3.27
C ALA A 82 7.48 -5.32 2.70
N ALA A 83 7.57 -4.12 3.26
CA ALA A 83 8.61 -3.15 2.96
C ALA A 83 8.97 -2.33 4.22
N GLY A 84 10.21 -1.85 4.27
CA GLY A 84 10.76 -1.13 5.41
C GLY A 84 11.51 -2.03 6.40
N PRO A 85 11.99 -1.45 7.51
CA PRO A 85 12.83 -2.16 8.48
C PRO A 85 12.21 -3.49 8.92
N ASP A 86 13.05 -4.52 9.11
CA ASP A 86 12.71 -5.90 9.49
C ASP A 86 11.53 -6.54 8.75
N SER A 87 11.38 -6.26 7.45
CA SER A 87 10.34 -6.85 6.60
C SER A 87 10.31 -8.38 6.61
N ILE A 88 11.47 -9.04 6.52
CA ILE A 88 11.57 -10.51 6.56
C ILE A 88 11.01 -11.04 7.88
N LYS A 89 11.45 -10.47 9.02
CA LYS A 89 11.00 -10.87 10.35
C LYS A 89 9.48 -10.73 10.49
N ARG A 90 8.91 -9.61 9.99
CA ARG A 90 7.46 -9.37 9.99
C ARG A 90 6.69 -10.42 9.19
N ILE A 91 7.15 -10.79 8.00
CA ILE A 91 6.54 -11.87 7.20
C ILE A 91 6.62 -13.20 7.96
N THR A 92 7.80 -13.54 8.50
CA THR A 92 7.99 -14.78 9.26
C THR A 92 7.07 -14.87 10.46
N GLU A 93 6.93 -13.79 11.24
CA GLU A 93 6.02 -13.74 12.39
C GLU A 93 4.55 -13.84 11.96
N ALA A 94 4.12 -13.09 10.95
CA ALA A 94 2.75 -13.13 10.46
C ALA A 94 2.36 -14.49 9.87
N SER A 95 3.28 -15.15 9.16
CA SER A 95 3.06 -16.48 8.58
C SER A 95 2.74 -17.56 9.62
N LYS A 96 3.25 -17.41 10.86
CA LYS A 96 2.99 -18.34 11.96
C LYS A 96 1.57 -18.21 12.51
N LEU A 97 0.99 -17.01 12.45
CA LEU A 97 -0.36 -16.72 12.94
C LEU A 97 -1.47 -17.25 12.02
N VAL A 98 -1.18 -17.50 10.74
CA VAL A 98 -2.18 -17.99 9.77
C VAL A 98 -2.62 -19.44 10.03
N LYS A 99 -1.86 -20.21 10.82
CA LYS A 99 -2.24 -21.57 11.23
C LYS A 99 -3.38 -21.59 12.26
N GLU A 100 -3.71 -20.44 12.85
CA GLU A 100 -4.85 -20.35 13.76
C GLU A 100 -6.15 -20.36 12.94
N PRO A 101 -7.18 -21.14 13.36
CA PRO A 101 -8.50 -21.05 12.74
C PRO A 101 -8.95 -19.59 12.74
N ALA A 102 -9.69 -19.19 11.70
CA ALA A 102 -10.25 -17.84 11.66
C ALA A 102 -10.94 -17.57 13.00
N PRO A 103 -10.64 -16.46 13.70
CA PRO A 103 -11.19 -16.21 15.02
C PRO A 103 -12.71 -16.37 14.97
N GLU A 104 -13.31 -17.03 15.98
CA GLU A 104 -14.77 -17.25 16.06
C GLU A 104 -15.56 -15.94 15.88
N LYS A 105 -14.92 -14.82 16.23
CA LYS A 105 -15.32 -13.48 15.85
C LYS A 105 -14.35 -12.92 14.82
N VAL A 106 -14.74 -12.99 13.55
CA VAL A 106 -14.12 -12.19 12.49
C VAL A 106 -14.36 -10.73 12.81
N SER A 107 -13.34 -9.87 12.77
CA SER A 107 -13.57 -8.43 12.90
C SER A 107 -14.59 -8.04 11.83
N PRO A 108 -15.65 -7.28 12.16
CA PRO A 108 -16.54 -6.76 11.14
C PRO A 108 -15.78 -5.87 10.16
N GLU A 109 -14.62 -5.32 10.54
CA GLU A 109 -13.76 -4.52 9.67
C GLU A 109 -13.09 -5.41 8.61
N VAL A 110 -13.57 -5.29 7.37
CA VAL A 110 -13.06 -6.02 6.21
C VAL A 110 -11.85 -5.31 5.62
N ILE A 111 -11.83 -3.97 5.69
CA ILE A 111 -10.71 -3.11 5.27
C ILE A 111 -10.62 -1.93 6.23
N GLU A 112 -9.43 -1.69 6.78
CA GLU A 112 -9.08 -0.44 7.46
C GLU A 112 -7.88 0.19 6.76
N LEU A 113 -8.07 1.41 6.24
CA LEU A 113 -7.04 2.20 5.59
C LEU A 113 -6.87 3.50 6.37
N ASN A 114 -5.63 3.79 6.76
CA ASN A 114 -5.25 5.07 7.32
C ASN A 114 -4.02 5.55 6.57
N VAL A 115 -4.22 6.49 5.63
CA VAL A 115 -3.18 6.87 4.68
C VAL A 115 -2.88 8.35 4.81
N LYS A 116 -1.59 8.65 5.00
CA LYS A 116 -1.04 9.99 4.79
C LYS A 116 -0.97 10.28 3.31
N THR A 117 -1.90 11.07 2.80
CA THR A 117 -2.12 11.22 1.35
C THR A 117 -1.11 12.17 0.69
N LEU A 118 -0.55 13.12 1.42
CA LEU A 118 0.32 14.16 0.85
C LEU A 118 1.63 13.61 0.26
N PRO A 119 2.36 12.66 0.91
CA PRO A 119 3.56 12.06 0.31
C PRO A 119 3.29 11.36 -1.02
N TRP A 120 2.21 10.57 -1.10
CA TRP A 120 1.81 9.87 -2.33
C TRP A 120 1.46 10.83 -3.46
N LEU A 121 0.75 11.92 -3.15
CA LEU A 121 0.36 12.93 -4.12
C LEU A 121 1.58 13.69 -4.67
N LYS A 122 2.55 14.04 -3.82
CA LYS A 122 3.81 14.65 -4.25
C LYS A 122 4.60 13.74 -5.19
N MET A 123 4.69 12.45 -4.85
CA MET A 123 5.35 11.46 -5.70
C MET A 123 4.65 11.33 -7.06
N VAL A 124 3.33 11.16 -7.08
CA VAL A 124 2.54 11.04 -8.32
C VAL A 124 2.67 12.29 -9.18
N ASN A 125 2.65 13.48 -8.58
CA ASN A 125 2.81 14.73 -9.33
C ASN A 125 4.20 14.83 -9.98
N LYS A 126 5.26 14.46 -9.24
CA LYS A 126 6.63 14.42 -9.77
C LYS A 126 6.79 13.41 -10.91
N LEU A 127 6.20 12.22 -10.78
CA LEU A 127 6.29 11.16 -11.79
C LEU A 127 5.47 11.47 -13.05
N ARG A 128 4.33 12.14 -12.91
CA ARG A 128 3.45 12.46 -14.05
C ARG A 128 3.87 13.73 -14.81
N GLY A 129 4.62 14.63 -14.19
CA GLY A 129 5.02 15.90 -14.82
C GLY A 129 3.80 16.66 -15.35
N GLU A 130 3.83 17.05 -16.63
CA GLU A 130 2.72 17.74 -17.31
C GLU A 130 1.57 16.83 -17.75
N LYS A 131 1.72 15.50 -17.63
CA LYS A 131 0.69 14.57 -18.13
C LYS A 131 -0.58 14.62 -17.28
N GLY A 132 -1.71 14.94 -17.90
CA GLY A 132 -3.02 15.07 -17.23
C GLY A 132 -3.23 16.47 -16.66
N ASN A 133 -4.22 16.64 -15.77
CA ASN A 133 -4.53 17.96 -15.23
C ASN A 133 -3.57 18.34 -14.07
N GLN A 134 -2.39 18.84 -14.43
CA GLN A 134 -1.35 19.27 -13.48
C GLN A 134 -1.86 20.33 -12.53
N GLU A 135 -2.64 21.29 -13.02
CA GLU A 135 -3.16 22.40 -12.22
C GLU A 135 -4.06 21.91 -11.07
N ILE A 136 -4.96 20.95 -11.33
CA ILE A 136 -5.80 20.33 -10.30
C ILE A 136 -4.95 19.57 -9.29
N ARG A 137 -3.91 18.86 -9.73
CA ARG A 137 -3.01 18.12 -8.82
C ARG A 137 -2.22 19.06 -7.91
N GLU A 138 -1.72 20.16 -8.45
CA GLU A 138 -1.00 21.17 -7.66
C GLU A 138 -1.94 21.88 -6.67
N LEU A 139 -3.18 22.16 -7.08
CA LEU A 139 -4.20 22.71 -6.21
C LEU A 139 -4.53 21.76 -5.05
N LEU A 140 -4.63 20.46 -5.32
CA LEU A 140 -4.81 19.42 -4.30
C LEU A 140 -3.63 19.38 -3.33
N ILE A 141 -2.40 19.34 -3.84
CA ILE A 141 -1.18 19.33 -3.00
C ILE A 141 -1.09 20.58 -2.12
N LYS A 142 -1.40 21.77 -2.67
CA LYS A 142 -1.41 23.04 -1.93
C LYS A 142 -2.51 23.12 -0.86
N SER A 143 -3.58 22.34 -1.03
CA SER A 143 -4.72 22.34 -0.09
C SER A 143 -4.48 21.43 1.12
N LEU A 144 -3.50 20.52 1.05
CA LEU A 144 -3.13 19.59 2.11
C LEU A 144 -1.95 20.13 2.92
N THR A 145 -2.02 20.01 4.25
CA THR A 145 -0.92 20.28 5.17
C THR A 145 -0.40 18.96 5.75
N SER A 146 0.78 18.93 6.38
CA SER A 146 1.29 17.71 7.03
C SER A 146 0.42 17.21 8.19
N THR A 147 -0.52 18.03 8.67
CA THR A 147 -1.43 17.71 9.78
C THR A 147 -2.86 17.40 9.32
N ASP A 148 -3.24 17.75 8.09
CA ASP A 148 -4.61 17.60 7.56
C ASP A 148 -4.67 16.77 6.26
N ASP A 149 -3.80 15.77 6.13
CA ASP A 149 -3.65 14.93 4.94
C ASP A 149 -4.06 13.48 5.15
N THR A 150 -4.76 13.16 6.23
CA THR A 150 -5.15 11.79 6.52
C THR A 150 -6.47 11.46 5.84
N PHE A 151 -6.45 10.41 5.02
CA PHE A 151 -7.65 9.74 4.58
C PHE A 151 -7.80 8.47 5.42
N SER A 152 -8.88 8.39 6.20
CA SER A 152 -9.23 7.15 6.90
C SER A 152 -10.45 6.54 6.23
N PHE A 153 -10.39 5.24 5.95
CA PHE A 153 -11.50 4.50 5.37
C PHE A 153 -11.63 3.16 6.08
N VAL A 154 -12.83 2.91 6.59
CA VAL A 154 -13.17 1.66 7.26
C VAL A 154 -14.34 1.04 6.52
N MET A 155 -14.21 -0.19 6.06
CA MET A 155 -15.32 -0.99 5.58
C MET A 155 -15.66 -2.05 6.60
N LYS A 156 -16.93 -2.10 6.97
CA LYS A 156 -17.49 -3.09 7.89
C LYS A 156 -18.46 -4.00 7.16
N ARG A 157 -18.37 -5.30 7.38
CA ARG A 157 -19.41 -6.23 6.99
C ARG A 157 -20.54 -6.17 8.01
N GLU A 158 -21.73 -5.83 7.55
CA GLU A 158 -22.97 -5.86 8.34
C GLU A 158 -23.92 -6.85 7.66
N GLY A 159 -23.95 -8.09 8.19
CA GLY A 159 -24.68 -9.20 7.57
C GLY A 159 -24.16 -9.54 6.16
N ASP A 160 -25.05 -9.37 5.17
CA ASP A 160 -24.75 -9.59 3.75
C ASP A 160 -24.31 -8.32 3.00
N THR A 161 -24.10 -7.21 3.72
CA THR A 161 -23.71 -5.93 3.14
C THR A 161 -22.33 -5.48 3.63
N ILE A 162 -21.69 -4.60 2.86
CA ILE A 162 -20.44 -3.92 3.25
C ILE A 162 -20.78 -2.43 3.40
N ASP A 163 -20.68 -1.91 4.62
CA ASP A 163 -20.83 -0.48 4.95
C ASP A 163 -19.46 0.20 4.99
N GLY A 164 -19.31 1.32 4.29
CA GLY A 164 -18.04 2.04 4.18
C GLY A 164 -18.10 3.41 4.84
N LYS A 165 -17.24 3.67 5.82
CA LYS A 165 -17.10 4.98 6.47
C LYS A 165 -15.75 5.60 6.12
N ALA A 166 -15.79 6.76 5.47
CA ALA A 166 -14.61 7.57 5.21
C ALA A 166 -14.57 8.77 6.16
N LYS A 167 -13.40 9.04 6.74
CA LYS A 167 -13.09 10.30 7.41
C LYS A 167 -12.09 11.07 6.56
N LEU A 168 -12.49 12.29 6.21
CA LEU A 168 -11.69 13.22 5.42
C LEU A 168 -11.18 14.34 6.33
N ASP A 169 -9.87 14.53 6.37
CA ASP A 169 -9.30 15.67 7.09
C ASP A 169 -9.57 17.00 6.37
N LYS A 170 -9.41 18.09 7.11
CA LYS A 170 -9.79 19.46 6.70
C LYS A 170 -9.14 19.91 5.39
N GLY A 171 -7.93 19.45 5.07
CA GLY A 171 -7.22 19.76 3.83
C GLY A 171 -7.94 19.22 2.59
N ILE A 172 -8.55 18.03 2.69
CA ILE A 172 -9.34 17.42 1.62
C ILE A 172 -10.64 18.21 1.41
N LEU A 173 -11.31 18.62 2.49
CA LEU A 173 -12.52 19.47 2.39
C LEU A 173 -12.20 20.84 1.78
N LYS A 174 -11.04 21.43 2.12
CA LYS A 174 -10.58 22.69 1.55
C LYS A 174 -10.34 22.57 0.04
N PHE A 175 -9.75 21.46 -0.40
CA PHE A 175 -9.59 21.19 -1.83
C PHE A 175 -10.93 21.13 -2.57
N ILE A 176 -11.90 20.38 -2.04
CA ILE A 176 -13.25 20.28 -2.63
C ILE A 176 -13.89 21.67 -2.74
N GLY A 177 -13.80 22.47 -1.68
CA GLY A 177 -14.30 23.86 -1.69
C GLY A 177 -13.62 24.73 -2.76
N ASN A 178 -12.30 24.61 -2.92
CA ASN A 178 -11.56 25.34 -3.95
C ASN A 178 -11.97 24.93 -5.38
N MET A 179 -12.23 23.64 -5.61
CA MET A 179 -12.70 23.14 -6.90
C MET A 179 -14.09 23.67 -7.26
N ILE A 180 -15.02 23.67 -6.31
CA ILE A 180 -16.37 24.24 -6.50
C ILE A 180 -16.28 25.74 -6.80
N ALA A 181 -15.45 26.47 -6.07
CA ALA A 181 -15.25 27.90 -6.29
C ALA A 181 -14.62 28.21 -7.66
N LYS A 182 -13.67 27.39 -8.13
CA LYS A 182 -13.06 27.54 -9.45
C LYS A 182 -14.08 27.30 -10.57
N PHE A 183 -14.83 26.21 -10.49
CA PHE A 183 -15.86 25.88 -11.49
C PHE A 183 -16.95 26.96 -11.58
N SER A 184 -17.37 27.51 -10.44
CA SER A 184 -18.34 28.62 -10.39
C SER A 184 -17.85 29.88 -11.11
N LYS A 185 -16.56 30.24 -10.98
CA LYS A 185 -15.96 31.40 -11.66
C LYS A 185 -15.73 31.22 -13.16
N GLU A 186 -15.62 29.99 -13.63
CA GLU A 186 -15.41 29.68 -15.06
C GLU A 186 -16.73 29.56 -15.83
N THR A 187 -17.86 29.43 -15.12
CA THR A 187 -19.19 29.19 -15.72
C THR A 187 -20.17 30.37 -15.54
N LEU A 188 -19.74 31.44 -14.83
CA LEU A 188 -20.45 32.72 -14.65
C LEU A 188 -19.64 33.85 -15.28
#